data_AF-A0A402ALE7-F1
#
_entry.id   AF-A0A402ALE7-F1
#
_cell.length_a   1.000
_cell.length_b   1.000
_cell.length_c   1.000
_cell.angle_alpha   90.00
_cell.angle_beta   90.00
_cell.angle_gamma   90.00
#
_symmetry.space_group_name_H-M   'P 1'
#
loop_
_entity.id
_entity.type
_entity.pdbx_description
1 polymer ?
#
loop_
_entity_poly.entity_id
_entity_poly.type
_entity_poly.pdbx_seq_one_letter_code
_entity_poly.pdbx_strand_id
1 'polypeptide(L)' 'MVKQGQGGPQRIYERVALYIEEEQALGTIRADVDAQSVAVLLLGACFQYVFLKHFIGAIRSRLARNSLFLISLRLSYRVL' A
#
# COMPACT_ATOMS: atom_id res chain seq x y z
N MET A 1 19.66 -20.09 1.70
CA MET A 1 20.05 -18.88 2.47
C MET A 1 19.33 -17.69 1.86
N VAL A 2 18.24 -17.23 2.48
CA VAL A 2 17.48 -16.07 1.99
C VAL A 2 18.31 -14.81 2.25
N LYS A 3 18.70 -14.10 1.20
CA LYS A 3 19.27 -12.74 1.30
C LYS A 3 18.19 -11.85 1.91
N GLN A 4 18.36 -11.47 3.18
CA GLN A 4 17.66 -10.36 3.80
C GLN A 4 17.99 -9.12 2.96
N GLY A 5 17.05 -8.69 2.11
CA GLY A 5 17.19 -7.49 1.30
C GLY A 5 17.59 -6.35 2.22
N GLN A 6 18.64 -5.62 1.83
CA GLN A 6 19.16 -4.56 2.68
C GLN A 6 18.07 -3.51 2.92
N GLY A 7 17.54 -3.45 4.14
CA GLY A 7 16.63 -2.42 4.61
C GLY A 7 15.31 -2.97 5.15
N GLY A 8 15.16 -2.97 6.47
CA GLY A 8 13.87 -3.21 7.12
C GLY A 8 12.85 -2.10 6.83
N PRO A 9 11.62 -2.22 7.37
CA PRO A 9 10.53 -1.25 7.18
C PRO A 9 10.92 0.21 7.43
N GLN A 10 11.92 0.45 8.30
CA GLN A 10 12.43 1.78 8.60
C GLN A 10 12.92 2.54 7.36
N ARG A 11 13.50 1.82 6.38
CA ARG A 11 14.13 2.42 5.21
C ARG A 11 13.14 3.08 4.24
N ILE A 12 11.85 2.76 4.35
CA ILE A 12 10.82 3.40 3.52
C ILE A 12 10.48 4.80 4.04
N TYR A 13 10.54 5.03 5.36
CA TYR A 13 10.34 6.34 5.96
C TYR A 13 11.46 7.30 5.54
N GLU A 14 12.72 6.84 5.59
CA GLU A 14 13.89 7.60 5.14
C GLU A 14 13.76 8.05 3.68
N ARG A 15 13.30 7.16 2.78
CA ARG A 15 13.11 7.51 1.37
C ARG A 15 12.01 8.53 1.14
N VAL A 16 10.90 8.41 1.87
CA VAL A 16 9.79 9.37 1.75
C VAL A 16 10.20 10.73 2.32
N ALA A 17 10.95 10.75 3.43
CA ALA A 17 11.47 12.00 3.98
C ALA A 17 12.46 12.67 3.03
N LEU A 18 13.38 11.92 2.41
CA LEU A 18 14.29 12.43 1.39
C LEU A 18 13.52 13.06 0.22
N TYR A 19 12.47 12.39 -0.25
CA TYR A 19 11.62 12.94 -1.32
C TYR A 19 10.94 14.26 -0.90
N ILE A 20 10.49 14.36 0.36
CA ILE A 20 9.90 15.60 0.89
C ILE A 20 10.95 16.72 0.95
N GLU A 21 12.18 16.42 1.34
CA GLU A 21 13.30 17.38 1.34
C GLU A 21 13.61 17.88 -0.09
N GLU A 22 13.58 16.99 -1.09
CA GLU A 22 13.73 17.35 -2.50
C GLU A 22 12.60 18.30 -2.95
N GLU A 23 11.35 18.01 -2.59
CA GLU A 23 10.19 18.88 -2.89
C GLU A 23 10.23 20.22 -2.13
N GLN A 24 10.83 20.25 -0.94
CA GLN A 24 11.09 21.50 -0.20
C GLN A 24 12.14 22.36 -0.94
N ALA A 25 13.18 21.75 -1.49
CA ALA A 25 14.19 22.46 -2.28
C ALA A 25 13.61 23.06 -3.57
N LEU A 26 12.57 22.46 -4.13
CA LEU A 26 11.80 22.99 -5.27
C LEU A 26 10.80 24.09 -4.87
N GLY A 27 10.55 24.28 -3.58
CA GLY A 27 9.56 25.22 -3.07
C GLY A 27 8.10 24.74 -3.15
N THR A 28 7.87 23.48 -3.54
CA THR A 28 6.53 22.86 -3.57
C THR A 28 5.99 22.67 -2.16
N ILE A 29 6.86 22.27 -1.23
CA ILE A 29 6.55 22.04 0.18
C ILE A 29 7.24 23.13 1.01
N ARG A 30 6.55 23.64 2.05
CA ARG A 30 7.15 24.61 2.97
C ARG A 30 8.34 24.00 3.70
N ALA A 31 9.44 24.75 3.74
CA ALA A 31 10.71 24.32 4.34
C ALA A 31 10.67 24.19 5.88
N ASP A 32 9.64 24.73 6.55
CA ASP A 32 9.50 24.65 8.00
C ASP A 32 8.78 23.38 8.48
N VAL A 33 8.35 22.53 7.55
CA VAL A 33 7.72 21.25 7.86
C VAL A 33 8.80 20.18 8.05
N ASP A 34 8.74 19.44 9.16
CA ASP A 34 9.67 18.33 9.41
C ASP A 34 9.37 17.14 8.48
N ALA A 35 10.28 16.87 7.55
CA ALA A 35 10.12 15.83 6.52
C ALA A 35 9.95 14.42 7.11
N GLN A 36 10.66 14.13 8.21
CA GLN A 36 10.57 12.83 8.88
C GLN A 36 9.19 12.63 9.52
N SER A 37 8.67 13.63 10.23
CA SER A 37 7.33 13.59 10.81
C SER A 37 6.25 13.39 9.75
N VAL A 38 6.37 14.07 8.61
CA VAL A 38 5.43 13.87 7.49
C VAL A 38 5.51 12.44 6.95
N ALA A 39 6.72 11.90 6.74
CA ALA A 39 6.89 10.52 6.28
C ALA A 39 6.26 9.51 7.25
N VAL A 40 6.46 9.70 8.55
CA VAL A 40 5.89 8.84 9.61
C VAL A 40 4.36 8.92 9.61
N LEU A 41 3.79 10.12 9.57
CA LEU A 41 2.33 10.31 9.58
C LEU A 41 1.69 9.73 8.32
N LEU A 42 2.27 9.99 7.15
CA LEU A 42 1.77 9.51 5.87
C LEU A 42 1.77 7.98 5.80
N LEU A 43 2.93 7.37 6.06
CA LEU A 43 3.07 5.92 5.99
C LEU A 43 2.30 5.22 7.11
N GLY A 44 2.26 5.80 8.31
CA GLY A 44 1.45 5.32 9.42
C GLY A 44 -0.03 5.24 9.06
N ALA A 45 -0.60 6.32 8.50
CA ALA A 45 -1.99 6.34 8.06
C ALA A 45 -2.27 5.32 6.94
N CYS A 46 -1.38 5.20 5.97
CA CYS A 46 -1.49 4.21 4.89
C CYS A 46 -1.48 2.77 5.42
N PHE A 47 -0.57 2.44 6.35
CA PHE A 47 -0.51 1.11 6.95
C PHE A 47 -1.73 0.81 7.80
N GLN A 48 -2.16 1.75 8.65
CA GLN A 48 -3.36 1.59 9.46
C GLN A 48 -4.60 1.35 8.58
N TYR A 49 -4.75 2.11 7.49
CA TYR A 49 -5.85 1.93 6.55
C TYR A 49 -5.86 0.53 5.93
N VAL A 50 -4.73 0.07 5.39
CA VAL A 50 -4.65 -1.24 4.73
C VAL A 50 -4.84 -2.36 5.74
N PHE A 51 -4.24 -2.27 6.93
CA PHE A 51 -4.44 -3.27 7.98
C PHE A 51 -5.88 -3.34 8.43
N LEU A 52 -6.52 -2.20 8.70
CA LEU A 52 -7.93 -2.17 9.08
C LEU A 52 -8.79 -2.82 8.00
N LYS A 53 -8.60 -2.46 6.73
CA LYS A 53 -9.33 -3.04 5.60
C LYS A 53 -9.08 -4.54 5.46
N HIS A 54 -7.87 -5.01 5.74
CA HIS A 54 -7.52 -6.42 5.71
C HIS A 54 -8.25 -7.20 6.83
N PHE A 55 -8.18 -6.69 8.07
CA PHE A 55 -8.79 -7.35 9.23
C PHE A 55 -10.31 -7.43 9.16
N ILE A 56 -10.98 -6.41 8.62
CA ILE A 56 -12.44 -6.43 8.44
C ILE A 56 -12.89 -7.19 7.19
N GLY A 57 -11.97 -7.84 6.46
CA GLY A 57 -12.28 -8.57 5.23
C GLY A 57 -12.72 -7.68 4.05
N ALA A 58 -12.48 -6.37 4.11
CA ALA A 58 -12.85 -5.42 3.07
C ALA A 58 -11.88 -5.43 1.87
N ILE A 59 -10.67 -5.97 2.03
CA ILE A 59 -9.76 -6.23 0.91
C ILE A 59 -10.17 -7.53 0.23
N ARG A 60 -10.96 -7.44 -0.84
CA ARG A 60 -11.16 -8.57 -1.75
C ARG A 60 -9.88 -8.81 -2.54
N SER A 61 -9.25 -9.96 -2.33
CA SER A 61 -8.14 -10.41 -3.18
C SER A 61 -8.64 -10.56 -4.62
N ARG A 62 -7.86 -10.05 -5.58
CA ARG A 62 -8.21 -10.08 -7.02
C ARG A 62 -8.48 -11.50 -7.54
N LEU A 63 -7.95 -12.52 -6.86
CA LEU A 63 -8.16 -13.94 -7.17
C LEU A 63 -9.62 -14.39 -7.04
N ALA A 64 -10.43 -13.74 -6.20
CA ALA A 64 -11.84 -14.10 -6.00
C ALA A 64 -12.79 -13.58 -7.10
N ARG A 65 -12.31 -12.78 -8.06
CA ARG A 65 -13.13 -12.29 -9.18
C ARG A 65 -13.33 -13.35 -10.27
N ASN A 66 -12.39 -14.27 -10.45
CA ASN A 66 -12.48 -15.26 -11.54
C ASN A 66 -13.29 -16.52 -11.17
N SER A 67 -13.41 -16.86 -9.89
CA SER A 67 -14.19 -18.03 -9.46
C SER A 67 -15.71 -17.82 -9.52
N LEU A 68 -16.20 -16.60 -9.28
CA LEU A 68 -17.62 -16.27 -9.49
C LEU A 68 -18.02 -16.31 -10.98
N PHE A 69 -17.13 -15.88 -11.88
CA PHE A 69 -17.38 -15.98 -13.33
C PHE A 69 -17.45 -17.45 -13.79
N LEU A 70 -16.56 -18.31 -13.27
CA LEU A 70 -16.55 -19.74 -13.60
C LEU A 70 -17.74 -20.52 -13.02
N ILE A 71 -18.25 -20.13 -11.84
CA ILE A 71 -19.47 -20.74 -11.27
C ILE A 71 -20.70 -20.34 -12.10
N SER A 72 -20.80 -19.07 -12.53
CA SER A 72 -21.89 -18.61 -13.41
C SER A 72 -21.83 -19.26 -14.80
N LEU A 73 -20.64 -19.47 -15.36
CA LEU A 73 -20.47 -20.14 -16.66
C LEU A 73 -20.79 -21.65 -16.58
N ARG A 74 -20.44 -22.33 -15.47
CA ARG A 74 -20.78 -23.75 -15.25
C ARG A 74 -22.27 -24.00 -15.07
N LEU A 75 -23.04 -23.05 -14.55
CA LEU A 75 -24.51 -23.16 -14.44
C LEU A 75 -25.19 -23.00 -15.80
N SER A 76 -24.65 -22.16 -16.69
CA SER A 76 -25.22 -21.93 -18.02
C SER A 76 -24.97 -23.06 -19.03
N TYR A 77 -23.84 -23.78 -18.91
CA TYR A 77 -23.49 -24.93 -19.79
C TYR A 77 -24.03 -26.29 -19.31
N ARG A 78 -24.75 -26.34 -18.18
CA ARG A 78 -25.30 -27.59 -17.62
C ARG A 78 -26.82 -27.72 -17.82
N VAL A 79 -27.43 -26.76 -18.55
CA VAL A 79 -28.86 -26.68 -18.88
C VAL A 79 -29.11 -26.85 -20.40
N LEU A 80 -28.06 -27.12 -21.18
CA LEU A 80 -28.14 -27.62 -22.56
C LEU A 80 -27.61 -29.06 -22.60
#